data_AF-A0AAU0UUB1-F1
#
_entry.id   AF-A0AAU0UUB1-F1
#
_cell.length_a   1.000
_cell.length_b   1.000
_cell.length_c   1.000
_cell.angle_alpha   90.00
_cell.angle_beta   90.00
_cell.angle_gamma   90.00
#
_symmetry.space_group_name_H-M   'P 1'
#
loop_
_entity.id
_entity.type
_entity.pdbx_description
1 polymer ?
#
loop_
_entity_poly.entity_id
_entity_poly.type
_entity_poly.pdbx_seq_one_letter_code
_entity_poly.pdbx_strand_id
1 'polypeptide(L)'
;MAGIGTLMFTGVATYYGAMVSRNQLEQSREDAESKRLDQASRVGTWVEYAPDGGIRLHLANPTPDPVLSIEMVIQATVQGRDGDPFYASDIEEKVDLRVDYSLRPFDLPPCSKMIFDPGDWKYTENHETDVPSPDPSLPAEADWKPQPRPDGLFVVVLGYKDHSQRTWWWQDGKPGSNPNGSWEVHNANTHGTGGFVRMPRLSRTASCGASTG
;
A
#
# COMPACT_ATOMS: atom_id res chain seq x y z
N MET A 1 -48.06 -23.46 54.12
CA MET A 1 -47.65 -24.06 52.82
C MET A 1 -46.68 -23.08 52.17
N ALA A 2 -45.41 -23.47 52.07
CA ALA A 2 -44.31 -22.58 51.72
C ALA A 2 -43.75 -22.95 50.33
N GLY A 3 -43.69 -21.94 49.45
CA GLY A 3 -42.64 -21.67 48.46
C GLY A 3 -42.16 -22.79 47.53
N ILE A 4 -42.85 -23.00 46.40
CA ILE A 4 -42.31 -23.72 45.22
C ILE A 4 -42.43 -22.87 43.93
N GLY A 5 -42.79 -21.59 44.04
CA GLY A 5 -43.06 -20.73 42.87
C GLY A 5 -41.87 -19.95 42.30
N THR A 6 -40.74 -19.84 43.01
CA THR A 6 -39.73 -18.78 42.73
C THR A 6 -38.47 -19.26 42.00
N LEU A 7 -38.32 -20.56 41.71
CA LEU A 7 -37.10 -21.11 41.10
C LEU A 7 -37.14 -21.26 39.58
N MET A 8 -38.30 -21.18 38.93
CA MET A 8 -38.38 -21.27 37.46
C MET A 8 -38.16 -19.94 36.73
N PHE A 9 -38.22 -18.79 37.43
CA PHE A 9 -38.02 -17.47 36.81
C PHE A 9 -36.54 -17.06 36.70
N THR A 10 -35.63 -17.67 37.45
CA THR A 10 -34.17 -17.40 37.37
C THR A 10 -33.49 -18.13 36.20
N GLY A 11 -34.09 -19.21 35.68
CA GLY A 11 -33.53 -19.97 34.56
C GLY A 11 -33.63 -19.25 33.21
N VAL A 12 -34.75 -18.58 32.94
CA VAL A 12 -35.00 -17.92 31.64
C VAL A 12 -34.18 -16.63 31.49
N ALA A 13 -33.92 -15.91 32.59
CA ALA A 13 -33.09 -14.70 32.57
C ALA A 13 -31.61 -15.00 32.25
N THR A 14 -31.09 -16.18 32.62
CA THR A 14 -29.69 -16.56 32.38
C THR A 14 -29.44 -16.95 30.92
N TYR A 15 -30.42 -17.54 30.24
CA TYR A 15 -30.30 -17.95 28.84
C TYR A 15 -30.19 -16.76 27.88
N TYR A 16 -30.93 -15.68 28.13
CA TYR A 16 -30.83 -14.45 27.32
C TYR A 16 -29.54 -13.65 27.62
N GLY A 17 -29.01 -13.70 28.84
CA GLY A 17 -27.75 -13.04 29.19
C GLY A 17 -26.54 -13.54 28.39
N ALA A 18 -26.48 -14.85 28.11
CA ALA A 18 -25.36 -15.44 27.36
C ALA A 18 -25.42 -15.13 25.85
N MET A 19 -26.62 -14.92 25.29
CA MET A 19 -26.80 -14.61 23.87
C MET A 19 -26.46 -13.14 23.55
N VAL A 20 -26.81 -12.21 24.44
CA VAL A 20 -26.43 -10.78 24.32
C VAL A 20 -24.92 -10.58 24.49
N SER A 21 -24.28 -11.38 25.34
CA SER A 21 -22.81 -11.33 25.55
C SER A 21 -22.03 -11.79 24.31
N ARG A 22 -22.57 -12.73 23.53
CA ARG A 22 -21.95 -13.20 22.27
C ARG A 22 -22.04 -12.13 21.18
N ASN A 23 -23.19 -11.47 21.05
CA ASN A 23 -23.36 -10.35 20.09
C ASN A 23 -22.45 -9.16 20.43
N GLN A 24 -22.26 -8.82 21.71
CA GLN A 24 -21.35 -7.74 22.10
C GLN A 24 -19.88 -8.07 21.83
N LEU A 25 -19.47 -9.34 21.95
CA LEU A 25 -18.11 -9.77 21.64
C LEU A 25 -17.82 -9.75 20.14
N GLU A 26 -18.79 -10.12 19.32
CA GLU A 26 -18.68 -10.08 17.86
C GLU A 26 -18.66 -8.64 17.35
N GLN A 27 -19.55 -7.78 17.86
CA GLN A 27 -19.54 -6.35 17.58
C GLN A 27 -18.26 -5.64 18.07
N SER A 28 -17.72 -6.03 19.23
CA SER A 28 -16.44 -5.51 19.72
C SER A 28 -15.26 -5.96 18.86
N ARG A 29 -15.33 -7.14 18.23
CA ARG A 29 -14.32 -7.62 17.29
C ARG A 29 -14.39 -6.85 15.98
N GLU A 30 -15.58 -6.67 15.41
CA GLU A 30 -15.78 -5.90 14.18
C GLU A 30 -15.40 -4.43 14.36
N ASP A 31 -15.76 -3.79 15.47
CA ASP A 31 -15.36 -2.40 15.76
C ASP A 31 -13.84 -2.29 16.02
N ALA A 32 -13.24 -3.27 16.69
CA ALA A 32 -11.80 -3.29 16.90
C ALA A 32 -11.05 -3.53 15.59
N GLU A 33 -11.58 -4.37 14.71
CA GLU A 33 -11.05 -4.63 13.37
C GLU A 33 -11.22 -3.42 12.46
N SER A 34 -12.40 -2.80 12.44
CA SER A 34 -12.67 -1.57 11.70
C SER A 34 -11.79 -0.40 12.17
N LYS A 35 -11.67 -0.17 13.49
CA LYS A 35 -10.75 0.84 14.04
C LYS A 35 -9.30 0.50 13.77
N ARG A 36 -8.94 -0.79 13.75
CA ARG A 36 -7.60 -1.25 13.37
C ARG A 36 -7.34 -0.98 11.89
N LEU A 37 -8.32 -1.15 11.01
CA LEU A 37 -8.23 -0.84 9.58
C LEU A 37 -8.18 0.67 9.32
N ASP A 38 -8.97 1.46 10.04
CA ASP A 38 -8.91 2.93 10.03
C ASP A 38 -7.55 3.45 10.52
N GLN A 39 -6.96 2.81 11.54
CA GLN A 39 -5.61 3.11 11.99
C GLN A 39 -4.52 2.59 11.04
N ALA A 40 -4.81 1.53 10.28
CA ALA A 40 -3.92 0.96 9.26
C ALA A 40 -3.85 1.82 7.99
N SER A 41 -4.77 2.77 7.79
CA SER A 41 -4.82 3.65 6.60
C SER A 41 -4.26 5.07 6.86
N ARG A 42 -3.33 5.20 7.82
CA ARG A 42 -2.58 6.47 8.05
C ARG A 42 -1.82 6.94 6.82
N VAL A 43 -1.57 6.05 5.87
CA VAL A 43 -0.95 6.33 4.59
C VAL A 43 -1.97 6.04 3.50
N GLY A 44 -2.25 7.04 2.66
CA GLY A 44 -3.09 6.89 1.47
C GLY A 44 -2.24 6.88 0.20
N THR A 45 -2.54 5.96 -0.71
CA THR A 45 -1.94 5.90 -2.05
C THR A 45 -3.03 5.96 -3.12
N TRP A 46 -2.77 6.68 -4.21
CA TRP A 46 -3.65 6.69 -5.38
C TRP A 46 -2.88 7.09 -6.63
N VAL A 47 -3.43 6.75 -7.79
CA VAL A 47 -2.88 7.10 -9.09
C VAL A 47 -3.68 8.25 -9.70
N GLU A 48 -3.00 9.26 -10.20
CA GLU A 48 -3.57 10.37 -10.98
C GLU A 48 -3.10 10.26 -12.43
N TYR A 49 -4.04 10.32 -13.37
CA TYR A 49 -3.75 10.41 -14.80
C TYR A 49 -3.78 11.88 -15.22
N ALA A 50 -2.62 12.40 -15.62
CA ALA A 50 -2.47 13.76 -16.10
C ALA A 50 -3.09 13.94 -17.51
N PRO A 51 -3.44 15.18 -17.93
CA PRO A 51 -4.04 15.43 -19.24
C PRO A 51 -3.16 15.09 -20.45
N ASP A 52 -1.83 15.09 -20.27
CA ASP A 52 -0.86 14.59 -21.26
C ASP A 52 -0.82 13.05 -21.31
N GLY A 53 -1.66 12.40 -20.48
CA GLY A 53 -1.78 10.99 -20.18
C GLY A 53 -0.62 10.42 -19.38
N GLY A 54 0.24 11.27 -18.79
CA GLY A 54 1.22 10.82 -17.81
C GLY A 54 0.52 10.21 -16.59
N ILE A 55 1.17 9.25 -15.95
CA ILE A 55 0.68 8.58 -14.74
C ILE A 55 1.52 9.05 -13.55
N ARG A 56 0.87 9.47 -12.47
CA ARG A 56 1.54 9.89 -11.24
C ARG A 56 1.02 9.09 -10.07
N LEU A 57 1.92 8.59 -9.23
CA LEU A 57 1.55 7.96 -7.97
C LEU A 57 1.62 8.99 -6.85
N HIS A 58 0.57 9.05 -6.06
CA HIS A 58 0.49 9.90 -4.89
C HIS A 58 0.62 9.04 -3.64
N LEU A 59 1.39 9.54 -2.69
CA LEU A 59 1.55 8.99 -1.35
C LEU A 59 1.29 10.11 -0.37
N ALA A 60 0.36 9.94 0.56
CA ALA A 60 0.02 10.97 1.53
C ALA A 60 -0.12 10.43 2.94
N ASN A 61 0.33 11.22 3.91
CA ASN A 61 -0.05 11.10 5.30
C ASN A 61 -1.04 12.23 5.63
N PRO A 62 -2.36 11.96 5.59
CA PRO A 62 -3.37 12.97 5.91
C PRO A 62 -3.50 13.24 7.41
N THR A 63 -2.80 12.50 8.27
CA THR A 63 -2.96 12.53 9.73
C THR A 63 -2.00 13.54 10.40
N PRO A 64 -2.34 14.04 11.61
CA PRO A 64 -1.45 14.92 12.37
C PRO A 64 -0.26 14.18 13.00
N ASP A 65 -0.23 12.85 12.94
CA ASP A 65 0.86 12.04 13.47
C ASP A 65 1.87 11.72 12.36
N PRO A 66 3.18 11.68 12.65
CA PRO A 66 4.16 11.23 11.68
C PRO A 66 3.99 9.74 11.39
N VAL A 67 4.31 9.36 10.15
CA VAL A 67 4.49 7.96 9.75
C VAL A 67 5.98 7.74 9.53
N LEU A 68 6.52 6.70 10.16
CA LEU A 68 7.95 6.48 10.26
C LEU A 68 8.36 5.25 9.45
N SER A 69 9.61 5.23 8.98
CA SER A 69 10.22 4.04 8.36
C SER A 69 9.37 3.42 7.24
N ILE A 70 8.85 4.24 6.34
CA ILE A 70 8.08 3.79 5.19
C ILE A 70 8.99 3.05 4.24
N GLU A 71 8.74 1.75 4.12
CA GLU A 71 9.34 0.86 3.15
C GLU A 71 8.33 0.66 2.02
N MET A 72 8.72 1.02 0.80
CA MET A 72 7.80 1.02 -0.33
C MET A 72 8.47 0.49 -1.59
N VAL A 73 7.74 -0.36 -2.30
CA VAL A 73 8.09 -0.82 -3.65
C VAL A 73 7.01 -0.35 -4.62
N ILE A 74 7.43 0.46 -5.58
CA ILE A 74 6.58 0.91 -6.68
C ILE A 74 6.87 0.04 -7.90
N GLN A 75 5.84 -0.44 -8.58
CA GLN A 75 5.97 -1.16 -9.83
C GLN A 75 5.42 -0.35 -10.98
N ALA A 76 6.23 -0.16 -12.01
CA ALA A 76 5.83 0.41 -13.29
C ALA A 76 5.70 -0.71 -14.33
N THR A 77 4.59 -0.76 -15.04
CA THR A 77 4.36 -1.72 -16.13
C THR A 77 4.18 -0.99 -17.46
N VAL A 78 4.73 -1.57 -18.51
CA VAL A 78 4.59 -1.11 -19.90
C VAL A 78 4.03 -2.29 -20.70
N GLN A 79 2.92 -2.07 -21.38
CA GLN A 79 2.26 -3.07 -22.21
C GLN A 79 2.90 -3.13 -23.60
N GLY A 80 3.01 -4.34 -24.13
CA GLY A 80 3.47 -4.54 -25.50
C GLY A 80 2.44 -4.03 -26.48
N ARG A 81 2.79 -3.05 -27.32
CA ARG A 81 1.89 -2.51 -28.36
C ARG A 81 1.59 -3.50 -29.50
N ASP A 82 2.38 -4.56 -29.61
CA ASP A 82 2.28 -5.55 -30.69
C ASP A 82 1.39 -6.75 -30.34
N GLY A 83 0.67 -6.70 -29.21
CA GLY A 83 -0.27 -7.74 -28.80
C GLY A 83 -1.46 -7.84 -29.77
N ASP A 84 -1.55 -8.94 -30.51
CA ASP A 84 -2.70 -9.25 -31.35
C ASP A 84 -3.99 -9.23 -30.51
N PRO A 85 -4.95 -8.32 -30.79
CA PRO A 85 -6.18 -8.19 -30.01
C PRO A 85 -7.07 -9.45 -30.06
N PHE A 86 -6.81 -10.40 -30.97
CA PHE A 86 -7.65 -11.57 -31.17
C PHE A 86 -7.40 -12.74 -30.19
N TYR A 87 -6.30 -12.76 -29.44
CA TYR A 87 -5.93 -13.87 -28.54
C TYR A 87 -5.97 -13.53 -27.04
N ALA A 88 -6.61 -12.43 -26.65
CA ALA A 88 -6.67 -11.94 -25.26
C ALA A 88 -7.69 -12.67 -24.35
N SER A 89 -7.93 -13.98 -24.54
CA SER A 89 -8.86 -14.73 -23.69
C SER A 89 -8.27 -15.19 -22.36
N ASP A 90 -6.94 -15.18 -22.23
CA ASP A 90 -6.25 -15.35 -20.95
C ASP A 90 -5.73 -13.98 -20.51
N ILE A 91 -6.40 -13.39 -19.52
CA ILE A 91 -6.23 -12.01 -19.01
C ILE A 91 -4.95 -11.88 -18.16
N GLU A 92 -3.94 -12.74 -18.40
CA GLU A 92 -2.57 -12.37 -18.05
C GLU A 92 -2.13 -11.33 -19.08
N GLU A 93 -2.59 -10.09 -18.84
CA GLU A 93 -2.21 -8.86 -19.52
C GLU A 93 -0.70 -8.92 -19.81
N LYS A 94 -0.33 -9.03 -21.09
CA LYS A 94 1.07 -9.16 -21.51
C LYS A 94 1.81 -7.87 -21.19
N VAL A 95 2.37 -7.80 -19.99
CA VAL A 95 3.32 -6.77 -19.59
C VAL A 95 4.61 -7.05 -20.34
N ASP A 96 5.03 -6.12 -21.20
CA ASP A 96 6.27 -6.27 -21.96
C ASP A 96 7.48 -5.93 -21.11
N LEU A 97 7.37 -4.85 -20.34
CA LEU A 97 8.37 -4.43 -19.37
C LEU A 97 7.72 -4.19 -18.01
N ARG A 98 8.28 -4.82 -16.99
CA ARG A 98 8.01 -4.53 -15.59
C ARG A 98 9.27 -3.99 -14.92
N VAL A 99 9.14 -2.90 -14.19
CA VAL A 99 10.23 -2.32 -13.41
C VAL A 99 9.80 -2.11 -11.97
N ASP A 100 10.56 -2.68 -11.03
CA ASP A 100 10.34 -2.51 -9.60
C ASP A 100 11.31 -1.44 -9.04
N TYR A 101 10.76 -0.48 -8.30
CA TYR A 101 11.45 0.64 -7.68
C TYR A 101 11.35 0.54 -6.17
N SER A 102 12.42 0.07 -5.52
CA SER A 102 12.48 0.01 -4.06
C SER A 102 12.98 1.34 -3.49
N LEU A 103 12.27 1.85 -2.49
CA LEU A 103 12.67 3.03 -1.76
C LEU A 103 13.39 2.66 -0.46
N ARG A 104 14.48 3.38 -0.13
CA ARG A 104 15.02 3.34 1.24
C ARG A 104 13.93 3.78 2.22
N PRO A 105 13.89 3.20 3.44
CA PRO A 105 13.02 3.68 4.50
C PRO A 105 13.09 5.20 4.66
N PHE A 106 11.93 5.85 4.63
CA PHE A 106 11.80 7.29 4.84
C PHE A 106 10.62 7.62 5.73
N ASP A 107 10.63 8.80 6.35
CA ASP A 107 9.52 9.25 7.18
C ASP A 107 8.60 10.18 6.38
N LEU A 108 7.29 10.03 6.55
CA LEU A 108 6.29 11.00 6.09
C LEU A 108 5.86 11.87 7.27
N PRO A 109 6.20 13.17 7.26
CA PRO A 109 5.71 14.11 8.24
C PRO A 109 4.18 14.14 8.28
N PRO A 110 3.59 14.64 9.38
CA PRO A 110 2.18 14.93 9.44
C PRO A 110 1.72 15.73 8.22
N CYS A 111 0.51 15.44 7.73
CA CYS A 111 -0.19 16.33 6.81
C CYS A 111 0.65 16.61 5.57
N SER A 112 1.21 15.56 4.99
CA SER A 112 2.16 15.66 3.90
C SER A 112 1.79 14.76 2.74
N LYS A 113 2.26 15.12 1.54
CA LYS A 113 2.11 14.32 0.33
C LYS A 113 3.40 14.33 -0.49
N MET A 114 3.68 13.22 -1.14
CA MET A 114 4.72 13.02 -2.14
C MET A 114 4.07 12.60 -3.45
N ILE A 115 4.61 13.09 -4.56
CA ILE A 115 4.13 12.78 -5.91
C ILE A 115 5.28 12.16 -6.70
N PHE A 116 5.08 10.90 -7.05
CA PHE A 116 5.97 10.04 -7.79
C PHE A 116 5.66 10.21 -9.29
N ASP A 117 6.52 10.95 -10.00
CA ASP A 117 6.39 11.19 -11.44
C ASP A 117 7.47 10.38 -12.21
N PRO A 118 7.08 9.39 -13.05
CA PRO A 118 7.99 8.55 -13.82
C PRO A 118 8.94 9.30 -14.76
N GLY A 119 8.66 10.56 -15.10
CA GLY A 119 9.51 11.35 -16.01
C GLY A 119 10.96 11.52 -15.55
N ASP A 120 11.21 11.41 -14.24
CA ASP A 120 12.54 11.53 -13.64
C ASP A 120 13.14 10.17 -13.21
N TRP A 121 12.54 9.05 -13.65
CA TRP A 121 12.96 7.72 -13.23
C TRP A 121 13.89 7.08 -14.26
N LYS A 122 14.77 6.22 -13.77
CA LYS A 122 15.61 5.39 -14.61
C LYS A 122 15.48 3.93 -14.22
N TYR A 123 15.81 3.04 -15.13
CA TYR A 123 15.82 1.60 -14.90
C TYR A 123 16.98 0.94 -15.65
N THR A 124 17.33 -0.27 -15.22
CA THR A 124 18.21 -1.18 -15.96
C THR A 124 17.42 -2.43 -16.34
N GLU A 125 17.55 -2.87 -17.58
CA GLU A 125 17.05 -4.17 -18.03
C GLU A 125 18.02 -5.28 -17.59
N ASN A 126 17.51 -6.48 -17.36
CA ASN A 126 18.33 -7.67 -17.11
C ASN A 126 19.24 -7.60 -15.88
N HIS A 127 18.59 -7.57 -14.73
CA HIS A 127 19.14 -8.27 -13.59
C HIS A 127 17.99 -8.95 -12.84
N GLU A 128 17.94 -10.29 -12.90
CA GLU A 128 17.58 -11.08 -11.71
C GLU A 128 18.62 -10.75 -10.63
N THR A 129 18.60 -9.52 -10.15
CA THR A 129 19.33 -9.17 -8.96
C THR A 129 18.49 -9.73 -7.84
N ASP A 130 18.90 -10.89 -7.33
CA ASP A 130 18.90 -11.20 -5.90
C ASP A 130 19.65 -10.07 -5.15
N VAL A 131 19.19 -8.83 -5.27
CA VAL A 131 19.66 -7.68 -4.51
C VAL A 131 18.60 -7.46 -3.46
N PRO A 132 18.83 -7.92 -2.22
CA PRO A 132 17.91 -7.72 -1.11
C PRO A 132 17.62 -6.24 -0.78
N SER A 133 18.21 -5.28 -1.48
CA SER A 133 17.93 -3.85 -1.36
C SER A 133 18.55 -3.07 -2.53
N PRO A 134 17.76 -2.64 -3.53
CA PRO A 134 18.22 -1.64 -4.48
C PRO A 134 18.66 -0.39 -3.72
N ASP A 135 19.91 0.06 -3.92
CA ASP A 135 20.31 1.38 -3.44
C ASP A 135 19.47 2.42 -4.21
N PRO A 136 18.72 3.31 -3.54
CA PRO A 136 17.89 4.30 -4.23
C PRO A 136 18.71 5.42 -4.86
N SER A 137 20.02 5.46 -4.61
CA SER A 137 20.97 6.23 -5.42
C SER A 137 21.31 5.38 -6.64
N LEU A 138 21.08 5.89 -7.84
CA LEU A 138 21.62 5.30 -9.07
C LEU A 138 23.15 5.12 -8.87
N PRO A 139 23.70 3.89 -8.86
CA PRO A 139 25.14 3.70 -8.88
C PRO A 139 25.72 4.41 -10.10
N ALA A 140 27.00 4.75 -10.05
CA ALA A 140 27.67 5.59 -11.05
C ALA A 140 27.88 4.93 -12.44
N GLU A 141 27.10 3.91 -12.81
CA GLU A 141 27.36 3.03 -13.95
C GLU A 141 26.42 3.23 -15.16
N ALA A 142 26.85 2.68 -16.30
CA ALA A 142 26.63 3.17 -17.66
C ALA A 142 25.32 2.74 -18.36
N ASP A 143 24.45 1.97 -17.71
CA ASP A 143 23.33 1.29 -18.40
C ASP A 143 21.93 1.73 -17.94
N TRP A 144 21.84 2.79 -17.15
CA TRP A 144 20.54 3.35 -16.74
C TRP A 144 19.82 4.02 -17.91
N LYS A 145 18.70 3.42 -18.31
CA LYS A 145 17.79 3.95 -19.33
C LYS A 145 16.71 4.81 -18.66
N PRO A 146 16.22 5.87 -19.31
CA PRO A 146 15.01 6.56 -18.85
C PRO A 146 13.84 5.57 -18.78
N GLN A 147 13.03 5.64 -17.72
CA GLN A 147 11.83 4.82 -17.61
C GLN A 147 10.87 5.16 -18.76
N PRO A 148 10.48 4.17 -19.60
CA PRO A 148 9.43 4.39 -20.58
C PRO A 148 8.15 4.78 -19.86
N ARG A 149 7.31 5.56 -20.52
CA ARG A 149 6.02 5.97 -19.95
C ARG A 149 5.23 4.71 -19.56
N PRO A 150 4.91 4.52 -18.27
CA PRO A 150 4.17 3.36 -17.82
C PRO A 150 2.72 3.43 -18.28
N ASP A 151 2.15 2.27 -18.58
CA ASP A 151 0.70 2.08 -18.76
C ASP A 151 0.03 1.80 -17.40
N GLY A 152 0.77 1.20 -16.46
CA GLY A 152 0.35 0.94 -15.09
C GLY A 152 1.39 1.35 -14.05
N LEU A 153 0.91 1.80 -12.89
CA LEU A 153 1.74 2.19 -11.76
C LEU A 153 1.09 1.73 -10.45
N PHE A 154 1.82 0.93 -9.66
CA PHE A 154 1.25 0.23 -8.51
C PHE A 154 2.17 0.35 -7.30
N VAL A 155 1.58 0.35 -6.10
CA VAL A 155 2.31 0.14 -4.85
C VAL A 155 2.15 -1.33 -4.49
N VAL A 156 3.21 -2.11 -4.66
CA VAL A 156 3.18 -3.57 -4.46
C VAL A 156 3.45 -3.92 -2.99
N VAL A 157 4.35 -3.15 -2.38
CA VAL A 157 4.69 -3.25 -0.96
C VAL A 157 4.61 -1.86 -0.35
N LEU A 158 3.91 -1.76 0.79
CA LEU A 158 3.94 -0.59 1.65
C LEU A 158 3.97 -1.03 3.11
N GLY A 159 5.15 -0.98 3.71
CA GLY A 159 5.38 -1.16 5.13
C GLY A 159 5.63 0.18 5.80
N TYR A 160 5.19 0.35 7.05
CA TYR A 160 5.53 1.54 7.83
C TYR A 160 5.36 1.31 9.33
N LYS A 161 5.90 2.23 10.15
CA LYS A 161 5.64 2.33 11.59
C LYS A 161 4.78 3.55 11.89
N ASP A 162 3.76 3.39 12.72
CA ASP A 162 3.01 4.54 13.23
C ASP A 162 3.76 5.26 14.37
N HIS A 163 3.20 6.36 14.87
CA HIS A 163 3.78 7.13 15.98
C HIS A 163 3.95 6.29 17.27
N SER A 164 3.18 5.22 17.43
CA SER A 164 3.24 4.29 18.55
C SER A 164 4.25 3.15 18.31
N GLN A 165 5.09 3.24 17.27
CA GLN A 165 6.07 2.23 16.85
C GLN A 165 5.43 0.89 16.42
N ARG A 166 4.13 0.85 16.16
CA ARG A 166 3.48 -0.35 15.62
C ARG A 166 3.75 -0.43 14.13
N THR A 167 4.18 -1.60 13.69
CA THR A 167 4.45 -1.87 12.28
C THR A 167 3.17 -2.29 11.56
N TRP A 168 2.96 -1.71 10.39
CA TRP A 168 1.86 -1.97 9.47
C TRP A 168 2.42 -2.37 8.11
N TRP A 169 1.73 -3.27 7.42
CA TRP A 169 2.11 -3.73 6.09
C TRP A 169 0.88 -3.83 5.18
N TRP A 170 1.07 -3.45 3.93
CA TRP A 170 0.11 -3.58 2.84
C TRP A 170 0.78 -4.34 1.72
N GLN A 171 0.09 -5.37 1.23
CA GLN A 171 0.54 -6.20 0.12
C GLN A 171 -0.67 -6.48 -0.77
N ASP A 172 -0.52 -6.29 -2.08
CA ASP A 172 -1.56 -6.54 -3.09
C ASP A 172 -2.91 -5.88 -2.75
N GLY A 173 -2.86 -4.65 -2.24
CA GLY A 173 -4.04 -3.86 -1.86
C GLY A 173 -4.79 -4.34 -0.60
N LYS A 174 -4.26 -5.32 0.14
CA LYS A 174 -4.85 -5.81 1.39
C LYS A 174 -3.99 -5.43 2.60
N PRO A 175 -4.60 -4.85 3.67
CA PRO A 175 -3.88 -4.61 4.92
C PRO A 175 -3.58 -5.95 5.62
N GLY A 176 -2.33 -6.17 6.00
CA GLY A 176 -1.86 -7.42 6.61
C GLY A 176 -0.78 -7.22 7.66
N SER A 177 -0.54 -8.26 8.46
CA SER A 177 0.59 -8.36 9.38
C SER A 177 1.39 -9.60 9.02
N ASN A 178 2.05 -9.62 7.87
CA ASN A 178 2.89 -10.74 7.46
C ASN A 178 4.19 -10.24 6.84
N PRO A 179 5.35 -10.41 7.51
CA PRO A 179 6.65 -10.03 6.95
C PRO A 179 7.18 -11.02 5.90
N ASN A 180 6.54 -12.17 5.67
CA ASN A 180 7.07 -13.26 4.82
C ASN A 180 6.14 -13.66 3.66
N GLY A 181 5.19 -12.80 3.25
CA GLY A 181 4.27 -13.10 2.14
C GLY A 181 4.97 -13.03 0.78
N SER A 182 4.94 -14.11 0.00
CA SER A 182 5.28 -14.08 -1.42
C SER A 182 4.28 -13.16 -2.15
N TRP A 183 4.77 -12.17 -2.88
CA TRP A 183 3.96 -11.24 -3.68
C TRP A 183 3.49 -11.91 -4.98
N GLU A 184 2.25 -11.64 -5.41
CA GLU A 184 1.80 -12.05 -6.76
C GLU A 184 2.53 -11.18 -7.79
N VAL A 185 3.57 -11.76 -8.38
CA VAL A 185 4.37 -11.15 -9.43
C VAL A 185 3.53 -11.16 -10.71
N HIS A 186 3.08 -9.99 -11.19
CA HIS A 186 2.64 -9.89 -12.58
C HIS A 186 3.78 -10.38 -13.48
N ASN A 187 3.51 -11.43 -14.26
CA ASN A 187 4.45 -11.96 -15.26
C ASN A 187 4.71 -10.89 -16.31
N ALA A 188 5.98 -10.71 -16.70
CA ALA A 188 6.36 -9.80 -17.77
C ALA A 188 7.39 -10.45 -18.70
N ASN A 189 7.46 -10.02 -19.96
CA ASN A 189 8.49 -10.50 -20.89
C ASN A 189 9.89 -10.06 -20.44
N THR A 190 9.98 -8.83 -19.92
CA THR A 190 11.20 -8.20 -19.47
C THR A 190 11.03 -7.67 -18.06
N HIS A 191 12.04 -7.90 -17.22
CA HIS A 191 12.12 -7.38 -15.86
C HIS A 191 13.27 -6.39 -15.73
N GLY A 192 13.06 -5.34 -14.94
CA GLY A 192 14.06 -4.35 -14.61
C GLY A 192 13.97 -3.89 -13.17
N THR A 193 15.06 -3.30 -12.70
CA THR A 193 15.13 -2.62 -11.40
C THR A 193 15.29 -1.14 -11.64
N GLY A 194 14.53 -0.35 -10.90
CA GLY A 194 14.40 1.08 -11.07
C GLY A 194 15.11 1.88 -9.97
N GLY A 195 15.47 3.12 -10.31
CA GLY A 195 16.01 4.09 -9.37
C GLY A 195 15.52 5.50 -9.70
N PHE A 196 15.57 6.39 -8.72
CA PHE A 196 15.11 7.76 -8.85
C PHE A 196 16.31 8.68 -9.11
N VAL A 197 16.26 9.49 -10.17
CA VAL A 197 17.27 10.56 -10.37
C VAL A 197 17.20 11.57 -9.23
N ARG A 198 15.99 11.82 -8.74
CA ARG A 198 15.71 12.66 -7.58
C ARG A 198 14.53 12.10 -6.81
N MET A 199 14.64 12.07 -5.49
CA MET A 199 13.50 11.76 -4.63
C MET A 199 12.34 12.73 -4.87
N PRO A 200 11.09 12.26 -4.87
CA PRO A 200 9.91 13.11 -4.95
C PRO A 200 9.93 14.22 -3.91
N ARG A 201 9.44 15.39 -4.31
CA ARG A 201 9.32 16.51 -3.38
C ARG A 201 8.17 16.27 -2.41
N LEU A 202 8.50 16.33 -1.13
CA LEU A 202 7.52 16.40 -0.06
C LEU A 202 6.83 17.77 -0.07
N SER A 203 5.50 17.78 0.01
CA SER A 203 4.70 18.99 0.14
C SER A 203 3.69 18.84 1.27
N ARG A 204 3.33 19.94 1.93
CA ARG A 204 2.28 19.93 2.96
C ARG A 204 0.90 19.89 2.32
N THR A 205 -0.03 19.17 2.94
CA THR A 205 -1.44 19.16 2.62
C THR A 205 -2.19 20.13 3.52
N ALA A 206 -3.33 20.63 3.06
CA ALA A 206 -4.20 21.51 3.85
C ALA A 206 -5.00 20.77 4.95
N SER A 207 -4.95 19.42 4.95
CA SER A 207 -5.89 18.55 5.67
C SER A 207 -5.78 18.56 7.19
N CYS A 208 -4.73 19.12 7.78
CA CYS A 208 -4.59 19.17 9.24
C CYS A 208 -4.99 20.49 9.89
N GLY A 209 -5.67 21.36 9.14
CA GLY A 209 -6.11 22.66 9.66
C GLY A 209 -4.90 23.54 9.92
N ALA A 210 -4.46 24.28 8.92
CA ALA A 210 -3.88 25.58 9.23
C ALA A 210 -5.02 26.41 9.85
N SER A 211 -5.10 26.43 11.18
CA SER A 211 -5.72 27.56 11.85
C SER A 211 -4.91 28.77 11.42
N THR A 212 -5.45 29.52 10.48
CA THR A 212 -5.02 30.87 10.14
C THR A 212 -5.21 31.71 11.41
N GLY A 213 -4.15 31.79 12.20
CA GLY A 213 -3.98 32.78 13.27
C GLY A 213 -3.35 34.04 12.71
#